data_AF-A0A847H9U3-F1
#
_entry.id   AF-A0A847H9U3-F1
#
_cell.length_a   1.000
_cell.length_b   1.000
_cell.length_c   1.000
_cell.angle_alpha   90.00
_cell.angle_beta   90.00
_cell.angle_gamma   90.00
#
_symmetry.space_group_name_H-M   'P 1'
#
loop_
_entity.id
_entity.type
_entity.pdbx_description
1 polymer ?
#
loop_
_entity_poly.entity_id
_entity_poly.type
_entity_poly.pdbx_seq_one_letter_code
_entity_poly.pdbx_strand_id
1 'polypeptide(L)'
;MIMPHTFDTFGCHLASALAETLELQSDHLRGEKLYGATLVPATDNLMPRFAVLEDSDTAGMESRRRWAPDDFSTALGTPRLNHVCGRTRDLRDSWPGTSEEWHRASLAALSDALGSRAVRLTLRRLGADPILYIFDGGECGIEPTTFRTLNAGRESEPYYLQAARCLL
;
A
#
# COMPACT_ATOMS: atom_id res chain seq x y z
N MET A 1 -18.92 14.68 17.81
CA MET A 1 -17.70 14.79 16.99
C MET A 1 -16.67 13.79 17.56
N ILE A 2 -16.60 12.57 17.01
CA ILE A 2 -15.80 11.43 17.53
C ILE A 2 -15.20 10.64 16.34
N MET A 3 -14.36 11.27 15.51
CA MET A 3 -13.85 10.62 14.29
C MET A 3 -12.32 10.61 14.07
N PRO A 4 -11.53 11.62 14.51
CA PRO A 4 -10.08 11.60 14.26
C PRO A 4 -9.38 10.40 14.91
N HIS A 5 -9.71 10.12 16.16
CA HIS A 5 -9.09 9.05 16.94
C HIS A 5 -9.32 7.65 16.34
N THR A 6 -10.39 7.44 15.58
CA THR A 6 -10.73 6.13 15.00
C THR A 6 -9.83 5.79 13.83
N PHE A 7 -9.53 6.77 12.96
CA PHE A 7 -8.61 6.58 11.84
C PHE A 7 -7.15 6.51 12.29
N ASP A 8 -6.75 7.31 13.27
CA ASP A 8 -5.39 7.21 13.85
C ASP A 8 -5.16 5.82 14.45
N THR A 9 -6.15 5.31 15.19
CA THR A 9 -6.09 3.97 15.78
C THR A 9 -6.06 2.89 14.70
N PHE A 10 -6.90 3.01 13.66
CA PHE A 10 -6.90 2.11 12.51
C PHE A 10 -5.55 2.09 11.79
N GLY A 11 -5.01 3.27 11.45
CA GLY A 11 -3.72 3.41 10.78
C GLY A 11 -2.58 2.80 11.59
N CYS A 12 -2.57 3.00 12.91
CA CYS A 12 -1.60 2.36 13.82
C CYS A 12 -1.71 0.83 13.80
N HIS A 13 -2.92 0.29 13.87
CA HIS A 13 -3.13 -1.16 13.80
C HIS A 13 -2.75 -1.74 12.44
N LEU A 14 -3.06 -1.01 11.36
CA LEU A 14 -2.71 -1.41 10.00
C LEU A 14 -1.19 -1.41 9.80
N ALA A 15 -0.50 -0.34 10.20
CA ALA A 15 0.97 -0.27 10.17
C ALA A 15 1.62 -1.45 10.89
N SER A 16 1.14 -1.79 12.08
CA SER A 16 1.64 -2.93 12.85
C SER A 16 1.34 -4.26 12.17
N ALA A 17 0.16 -4.43 11.57
CA ALA A 17 -0.21 -5.67 10.87
C ALA A 17 0.56 -5.85 9.55
N LEU A 18 0.84 -4.76 8.83
CA LEU A 18 1.68 -4.76 7.63
C LEU A 18 3.12 -5.16 7.97
N ALA A 19 3.71 -4.55 9.00
CA ALA A 19 5.05 -4.90 9.46
C ALA A 19 5.14 -6.36 9.92
N GLU A 20 4.19 -6.84 10.72
CA GLU A 20 4.12 -8.26 11.12
C GLU A 20 4.01 -9.19 9.90
N THR A 21 3.17 -8.82 8.93
CA THR A 21 2.98 -9.62 7.72
C THR A 21 4.29 -9.74 6.91
N LEU A 22 5.04 -8.64 6.79
CA LEU A 22 6.36 -8.66 6.15
C LEU A 22 7.39 -9.50 6.92
N GLU A 23 7.38 -9.44 8.26
CA GLU A 23 8.28 -10.26 9.08
C GLU A 23 7.96 -11.75 8.95
N LEU A 24 6.69 -12.13 8.99
CA LEU A 24 6.25 -13.51 8.86
C LEU A 24 6.46 -14.10 7.47
N GLN A 25 6.41 -13.27 6.42
CA GLN A 25 6.63 -13.70 5.05
C GLN A 25 8.09 -13.54 4.60
N SER A 26 8.99 -13.09 5.49
CA SER A 26 10.38 -12.75 5.18
C SER A 26 11.15 -13.87 4.48
N ASP A 27 10.99 -15.13 4.93
CA ASP A 27 11.65 -16.30 4.34
C ASP A 27 11.21 -16.61 2.90
N HIS A 28 10.08 -16.05 2.47
CA HIS A 28 9.51 -16.24 1.13
C HIS A 28 9.70 -15.01 0.24
N LEU A 29 10.18 -13.90 0.79
CA LEU A 29 10.38 -12.65 0.07
C LEU A 29 11.85 -12.42 -0.24
N ARG A 30 12.13 -12.12 -1.50
CA ARG A 30 13.47 -11.72 -1.95
C ARG A 30 13.61 -10.21 -1.84
N GLY A 31 13.90 -9.72 -0.64
CA GLY A 31 13.88 -8.29 -0.36
C GLY A 31 14.77 -7.47 -1.29
N GLU A 32 15.91 -8.00 -1.73
CA GLU A 32 16.80 -7.35 -2.70
C GLU A 32 16.17 -7.15 -4.09
N LYS A 33 15.10 -7.89 -4.39
CA LYS A 33 14.35 -7.83 -5.65
C LYS A 33 13.07 -7.02 -5.53
N LEU A 34 12.66 -6.62 -4.32
CA LEU A 34 11.44 -5.86 -4.15
C LEU A 34 11.62 -4.42 -4.64
N TYR A 35 10.94 -4.07 -5.72
CA TYR A 35 10.96 -2.70 -6.27
C TYR A 35 9.69 -1.90 -5.95
N GLY A 36 8.60 -2.58 -5.56
CA GLY A 36 7.33 -1.95 -5.23
C GLY A 36 6.63 -2.63 -4.05
N ALA A 37 5.91 -1.84 -3.25
CA ALA A 37 4.97 -2.34 -2.25
C ALA A 37 3.73 -1.45 -2.23
N THR A 38 2.55 -2.08 -2.22
CA THR A 38 1.31 -1.37 -2.48
C THR A 38 0.15 -1.85 -1.63
N LEU A 39 -0.74 -0.91 -1.31
CA LEU A 39 -2.10 -1.21 -0.87
C LEU A 39 -3.07 -0.94 -2.01
N VAL A 40 -3.98 -1.88 -2.24
CA VAL A 40 -5.08 -1.75 -3.20
C VAL A 40 -6.38 -1.61 -2.40
N PRO A 41 -6.95 -0.40 -2.28
CA PRO A 41 -8.27 -0.25 -1.69
C PRO A 41 -9.27 -0.98 -2.59
N ALA A 42 -9.96 -1.97 -2.06
CA ALA A 42 -10.99 -2.65 -2.83
C ALA A 42 -12.24 -1.76 -2.93
N THR A 43 -12.69 -1.49 -4.16
CA THR A 43 -13.90 -0.69 -4.43
C THR A 43 -15.17 -1.33 -3.86
N ASP A 44 -15.28 -2.66 -3.93
CA ASP A 44 -16.54 -3.36 -3.67
C ASP A 44 -16.67 -3.87 -2.23
N ASN A 45 -15.58 -4.41 -1.66
CA ASN A 45 -15.60 -5.02 -0.33
C ASN A 45 -14.90 -4.18 0.75
N LEU A 46 -14.31 -3.03 0.35
CA LEU A 46 -13.58 -2.05 1.14
C LEU A 46 -12.34 -2.59 1.85
N MET A 47 -11.94 -3.84 1.61
CA MET A 47 -10.83 -4.47 2.31
C MET A 47 -9.54 -4.24 1.52
N PRO A 48 -8.60 -3.39 2.01
CA PRO A 48 -7.37 -3.14 1.29
C PRO A 48 -6.51 -4.41 1.21
N ARG A 49 -6.03 -4.72 0.01
CA ARG A 49 -5.08 -5.81 -0.23
C ARG A 49 -3.66 -5.26 -0.17
N PHE A 50 -2.80 -5.90 0.62
CA PHE A 50 -1.37 -5.60 0.61
C PHE A 50 -0.64 -6.50 -0.38
N ALA A 51 0.27 -5.94 -1.16
CA ALA A 51 1.04 -6.67 -2.13
C ALA A 51 2.43 -6.09 -2.31
N VAL A 52 3.36 -6.94 -2.72
CA VAL A 52 4.73 -6.54 -3.05
C VAL A 52 5.09 -7.01 -4.46
N LEU A 53 5.98 -6.25 -5.11
CA LEU A 53 6.37 -6.47 -6.50
C LEU A 53 7.85 -6.82 -6.56
N GLU A 54 8.16 -7.97 -7.14
CA GLU A 54 9.50 -8.53 -7.26
C GLU A 54 10.04 -8.40 -8.68
N ASP A 55 11.31 -8.01 -8.82
CA ASP A 55 12.02 -7.96 -10.09
C ASP A 55 12.58 -9.35 -10.44
N SER A 56 11.67 -10.30 -10.66
CA SER A 56 12.02 -11.69 -10.97
C SER A 56 11.87 -12.05 -12.45
N ASP A 57 11.11 -11.30 -13.26
CA ASP A 57 10.96 -11.58 -14.70
C ASP A 57 10.33 -10.42 -15.52
N THR A 58 10.76 -9.17 -15.32
CA THR A 58 10.11 -7.99 -15.96
C THR A 58 10.64 -7.63 -17.36
N ALA A 59 11.49 -8.47 -17.96
CA ALA A 59 12.15 -8.19 -19.24
C ALA A 59 11.14 -8.11 -20.40
N GLY A 60 11.12 -6.97 -21.12
CA GLY A 60 10.25 -6.76 -22.28
C GLY A 60 8.82 -6.32 -21.95
N MET A 61 8.50 -6.11 -20.67
CA MET A 61 7.17 -5.70 -20.23
C MET A 61 6.92 -4.20 -20.43
N GLU A 62 5.67 -3.85 -20.75
CA GLU A 62 5.22 -2.47 -20.71
C GLU A 62 5.33 -1.93 -19.29
N SER A 63 5.98 -0.77 -19.14
CA SER A 63 6.25 -0.18 -17.81
C SER A 63 4.99 0.03 -16.98
N ARG A 64 3.81 0.22 -17.59
CA ARG A 64 2.54 0.37 -16.87
C ARG A 64 2.06 -0.91 -16.20
N ARG A 65 2.17 -2.05 -16.88
CA ARG A 65 1.77 -3.36 -16.33
C ARG A 65 2.62 -3.77 -15.14
N ARG A 66 3.88 -3.34 -15.14
CA ARG A 66 4.82 -3.56 -14.04
C ARG A 66 4.34 -2.98 -12.70
N TRP A 67 3.54 -1.92 -12.70
CA TRP A 67 3.04 -1.29 -11.46
C TRP A 67 1.62 -1.71 -11.09
N ALA A 68 0.98 -2.54 -11.92
CA ALA A 68 -0.34 -3.10 -11.63
C ALA A 68 -0.18 -4.38 -10.78
N PRO A 69 -0.77 -4.43 -9.58
CA PRO A 69 -0.57 -5.54 -8.66
C PRO A 69 -1.34 -6.81 -9.05
N ASP A 70 -2.21 -6.80 -10.05
CA ASP A 70 -2.94 -8.01 -10.46
C ASP A 70 -2.12 -8.90 -11.41
N ASP A 71 -1.13 -8.33 -12.09
CA ASP A 71 -0.33 -9.07 -13.07
C ASP A 71 0.99 -9.62 -12.48
N PHE A 72 1.64 -8.89 -11.56
CA PHE A 72 3.03 -9.18 -11.14
C PHE A 72 3.33 -8.92 -9.65
N SER A 73 2.34 -9.10 -8.77
CA SER A 73 2.55 -8.97 -7.34
C SER A 73 2.35 -10.27 -6.57
N THR A 74 3.08 -10.40 -5.48
CA THR A 74 2.76 -11.36 -4.43
C THR A 74 1.81 -10.68 -3.46
N ALA A 75 0.55 -11.12 -3.44
CA ALA A 75 -0.40 -10.69 -2.41
C ALA A 75 0.06 -11.23 -1.05
N LEU A 76 0.15 -10.35 -0.06
CA LEU A 76 0.54 -10.71 1.30
C LEU A 76 -0.67 -10.65 2.22
N GLY A 77 -0.78 -11.64 3.09
CA GLY A 77 -1.91 -11.78 4.01
C GLY A 77 -1.54 -12.55 5.26
N THR A 78 -2.08 -12.10 6.38
CA THR A 78 -2.09 -12.82 7.66
C THR A 78 -3.48 -12.71 8.26
N PRO A 79 -3.88 -13.62 9.18
CA PRO A 79 -5.17 -13.49 9.87
C PRO A 79 -5.33 -12.11 10.53
N ARG A 80 -4.25 -11.57 11.11
CA ARG A 80 -4.25 -10.25 11.72
C ARG A 80 -4.43 -9.13 10.69
N LEU A 81 -3.69 -9.16 9.58
CA LEU A 81 -3.84 -8.17 8.51
C LEU A 81 -5.24 -8.20 7.93
N ASN A 82 -5.76 -9.39 7.61
CA ASN A 82 -7.12 -9.57 7.09
C ASN A 82 -8.17 -9.03 8.07
N HIS A 83 -8.00 -9.27 9.38
CA HIS A 83 -8.89 -8.74 10.39
C HIS A 83 -8.86 -7.21 10.43
N VAL A 84 -7.68 -6.58 10.44
CA VAL A 84 -7.56 -5.12 10.46
C VAL A 84 -8.10 -4.51 9.18
N CYS A 85 -7.74 -5.06 8.01
CA CYS A 85 -8.27 -4.63 6.72
C CYS A 85 -9.79 -4.77 6.66
N GLY A 86 -10.40 -5.79 7.29
CA GLY A 86 -11.85 -5.93 7.34
C GLY A 86 -12.58 -4.80 8.09
N ARG A 87 -11.89 -4.11 9.04
CA ARG A 87 -12.48 -3.02 9.82
C ARG A 87 -12.74 -1.75 9.00
N THR A 88 -12.16 -1.61 7.82
CA THR A 88 -12.45 -0.49 6.91
C THR A 88 -13.93 -0.44 6.53
N ARG A 89 -14.60 -1.59 6.44
CA ARG A 89 -16.05 -1.66 6.21
C ARG A 89 -16.82 -1.03 7.37
N ASP A 90 -16.52 -1.44 8.60
CA ASP A 90 -17.18 -0.88 9.79
C ASP A 90 -16.95 0.63 9.91
N LEU A 91 -15.73 1.09 9.59
CA LEU A 91 -15.39 2.52 9.54
C LEU A 91 -16.19 3.26 8.47
N ARG A 92 -16.37 2.66 7.29
CA ARG A 92 -17.17 3.23 6.21
C ARG A 92 -18.64 3.31 6.58
N ASP A 93 -19.20 2.23 7.11
CA ASP A 93 -20.61 2.14 7.49
C ASP A 93 -20.96 3.14 8.60
N SER A 94 -20.00 3.43 9.48
CA SER A 94 -20.15 4.40 10.56
C SER A 94 -19.80 5.84 10.14
N TRP A 95 -19.43 6.10 8.88
CA TRP A 95 -18.93 7.41 8.43
C TRP A 95 -20.06 8.44 8.26
N PRO A 96 -20.03 9.58 8.98
CA PRO A 96 -21.09 10.59 8.94
C PRO A 96 -20.91 11.60 7.80
N GLY A 97 -19.74 11.63 7.16
CA GLY A 97 -19.39 12.57 6.11
C GLY A 97 -19.72 12.04 4.72
N THR A 98 -19.28 12.79 3.70
CA THR A 98 -19.48 12.40 2.30
C THR A 98 -18.56 11.25 1.88
N SER A 99 -18.86 10.64 0.73
CA SER A 99 -17.97 9.66 0.09
C SER A 99 -16.59 10.24 -0.24
N GLU A 100 -16.52 11.51 -0.62
CA GLU A 100 -15.26 12.18 -0.92
C GLU A 100 -14.41 12.41 0.35
N GLU A 101 -15.05 12.83 1.45
CA GLU A 101 -14.37 13.00 2.73
C GLU A 101 -13.87 11.65 3.28
N TRP A 102 -14.66 10.59 3.13
CA TRP A 102 -14.24 9.22 3.44
C TRP A 102 -13.04 8.80 2.60
N HIS A 103 -13.10 9.03 1.28
CA HIS A 103 -12.02 8.67 0.38
C HIS A 103 -10.72 9.36 0.80
N ARG A 104 -10.76 10.67 1.06
CA ARG A 104 -9.59 11.42 1.54
C ARG A 104 -9.06 10.90 2.89
N ALA A 105 -9.95 10.66 3.86
CA ALA A 105 -9.54 10.19 5.19
C ALA A 105 -8.98 8.76 5.18
N SER A 106 -9.63 7.86 4.45
CA SER A 106 -9.17 6.48 4.30
C SER A 106 -7.84 6.42 3.56
N LEU A 107 -7.70 7.16 2.46
CA LEU A 107 -6.46 7.22 1.70
C LEU A 107 -5.28 7.75 2.54
N ALA A 108 -5.50 8.80 3.34
CA ALA A 108 -4.49 9.30 4.27
C ALA A 108 -4.08 8.23 5.28
N ALA A 109 -5.04 7.53 5.91
CA ALA A 109 -4.74 6.49 6.89
C ALA A 109 -4.02 5.27 6.28
N LEU A 110 -4.38 4.87 5.05
CA LEU A 110 -3.68 3.81 4.33
C LEU A 110 -2.24 4.22 3.97
N SER A 111 -2.08 5.45 3.48
CA SER A 111 -0.76 6.02 3.16
C SER A 111 0.13 6.11 4.39
N ASP A 112 -0.38 6.66 5.49
CA ASP A 112 0.37 6.79 6.75
C ASP A 112 0.78 5.41 7.31
N ALA A 113 -0.12 4.42 7.22
CA ALA A 113 0.17 3.06 7.65
C ALA A 113 1.28 2.41 6.80
N LEU A 114 1.16 2.49 5.48
CA LEU A 114 2.14 1.93 4.52
C LEU A 114 3.50 2.63 4.63
N GLY A 115 3.48 3.96 4.76
CA GLY A 115 4.66 4.81 4.89
C GLY A 115 5.28 4.81 6.29
N SER A 116 4.66 4.13 7.25
CA SER A 116 5.06 4.15 8.66
C SER A 116 6.50 3.67 8.88
N ARG A 117 7.13 4.17 9.95
CA ARG A 117 8.47 3.75 10.36
C ARG A 117 8.57 2.24 10.55
N ALA A 118 7.54 1.60 11.10
CA ALA A 118 7.53 0.16 11.33
C ALA A 118 7.67 -0.60 10.01
N VAL A 119 6.80 -0.32 9.03
CA VAL A 119 6.82 -0.96 7.71
C VAL A 119 8.15 -0.71 7.00
N ARG A 120 8.64 0.54 6.98
CA ARG A 120 9.92 0.87 6.33
C ARG A 120 11.11 0.16 6.97
N LEU A 121 11.16 0.07 8.29
CA LEU A 121 12.25 -0.64 8.98
C LEU A 121 12.19 -2.13 8.69
N THR A 122 11.00 -2.73 8.65
CA THR A 122 10.85 -4.14 8.30
C THR A 122 11.30 -4.40 6.87
N LEU A 123 10.86 -3.61 5.89
CA LEU A 123 11.33 -3.73 4.49
C LEU A 123 12.87 -3.63 4.40
N ARG A 124 13.48 -2.66 5.09
CA ARG A 124 14.94 -2.51 5.12
C ARG A 124 15.66 -3.70 5.73
N ARG A 125 15.08 -4.35 6.75
CA ARG A 125 15.64 -5.59 7.35
C ARG A 125 15.62 -6.75 6.36
N LEU A 126 14.68 -6.75 5.41
CA LEU A 126 14.66 -7.70 4.29
C LEU A 126 15.68 -7.34 3.20
N GLY A 127 16.38 -6.20 3.31
CA GLY A 127 17.24 -5.68 2.26
C GLY A 127 16.49 -4.94 1.15
N ALA A 128 15.22 -4.57 1.39
CA ALA A 128 14.35 -3.89 0.45
C ALA A 128 14.25 -2.38 0.73
N ASP A 129 14.20 -1.58 -0.34
CA ASP A 129 13.75 -0.17 -0.29
C ASP A 129 12.80 0.12 -1.47
N PRO A 130 11.61 -0.51 -1.48
CA PRO A 130 10.70 -0.46 -2.63
C PRO A 130 9.98 0.89 -2.72
N ILE A 131 9.52 1.26 -3.91
CA ILE A 131 8.60 2.38 -4.10
C ILE A 131 7.26 2.02 -3.43
N LEU A 132 6.77 2.89 -2.54
CA LEU A 132 5.52 2.68 -1.81
C LEU A 132 4.39 3.44 -2.50
N TYR A 133 3.24 2.82 -2.72
CA TYR A 133 2.14 3.49 -3.40
C TYR A 133 0.77 2.88 -3.07
N ILE A 134 -0.29 3.67 -3.24
CA ILE A 134 -1.67 3.17 -3.21
C ILE A 134 -2.11 2.97 -4.66
N PHE A 135 -2.59 1.78 -5.01
CA PHE A 135 -3.09 1.49 -6.35
C PHE A 135 -4.61 1.57 -6.36
N ASP A 136 -5.17 2.40 -7.22
CA ASP A 136 -6.61 2.45 -7.46
C ASP A 136 -6.97 1.41 -8.53
N GLY A 137 -7.68 0.36 -8.10
CA GLY A 137 -8.13 -0.70 -8.99
C GLY A 137 -9.30 -0.32 -9.91
N GLY A 138 -10.04 0.74 -9.59
CA GLY A 138 -11.16 1.22 -10.42
C GLY A 138 -10.66 1.99 -11.65
N GLU A 139 -9.71 2.90 -11.42
CA GLU A 139 -9.11 3.73 -12.47
C GLU A 139 -7.85 3.10 -13.09
N CYS A 140 -7.41 1.95 -12.56
CA CYS A 140 -6.24 1.19 -13.01
C CYS A 140 -4.93 2.02 -13.02
N GLY A 141 -4.60 2.64 -11.88
CA GLY A 141 -3.39 3.45 -11.77
C GLY A 141 -2.96 3.75 -10.34
N ILE A 142 -1.85 4.46 -10.21
CA ILE A 142 -1.31 4.88 -8.92
C ILE A 142 -2.02 6.13 -8.46
N GLU A 143 -2.50 6.12 -7.23
CA GLU A 143 -3.12 7.27 -6.59
C GLU A 143 -2.08 8.40 -6.42
N PRO A 144 -2.32 9.59 -7.00
CA PRO A 144 -1.28 10.62 -7.14
C PRO A 144 -1.01 11.43 -5.86
N THR A 145 -2.01 11.64 -5.00
CA THR A 145 -1.93 12.57 -3.87
C THR A 145 -0.99 12.07 -2.77
N THR A 146 -0.92 10.76 -2.56
CA THR A 146 -0.06 10.15 -1.53
C THR A 146 1.31 9.73 -2.06
N PHE A 147 1.44 9.50 -3.37
CA PHE A 147 2.64 8.94 -3.99
C PHE A 147 3.93 9.72 -3.69
N ARG A 148 3.88 11.05 -3.80
CA ARG A 148 5.07 11.89 -3.55
C ARG A 148 5.51 11.82 -2.09
N THR A 149 4.56 11.90 -1.15
CA THR A 149 4.85 11.83 0.28
C THR A 149 5.43 10.48 0.68
N LEU A 150 4.89 9.40 0.12
CA LEU A 150 5.38 8.03 0.32
C LEU A 150 6.81 7.81 -0.20
N ASN A 151 7.27 8.60 -1.17
CA ASN A 151 8.57 8.41 -1.81
C ASN A 151 9.42 9.69 -1.83
N ALA A 152 9.25 10.56 -0.82
CA ALA A 152 9.96 11.82 -0.75
C ALA A 152 11.48 11.62 -0.80
N GLY A 153 12.17 12.40 -1.65
CA GLY A 153 13.62 12.33 -1.84
C GLY A 153 14.07 11.27 -2.85
N ARG A 154 13.15 10.55 -3.48
CA ARG A 154 13.42 9.48 -4.46
C ARG A 154 13.14 9.90 -5.90
N GLU A 155 12.90 11.19 -6.16
CA GLU A 155 12.36 11.70 -7.42
C GLU A 155 13.28 11.45 -8.63
N SER A 156 14.58 11.23 -8.39
CA SER A 156 15.57 10.90 -9.41
C SER A 156 15.76 9.39 -9.62
N GLU A 157 15.16 8.54 -8.78
CA GLU A 157 15.35 7.10 -8.85
C GLU A 157 14.63 6.49 -10.07
N PRO A 158 15.24 5.50 -10.75
CA PRO A 158 14.64 4.88 -11.94
C PRO A 158 13.24 4.29 -11.68
N TYR A 159 13.03 3.65 -10.52
CA TYR A 159 11.74 3.07 -10.17
C TYR A 159 10.70 4.14 -9.82
N TYR A 160 11.09 5.23 -9.15
CA TYR A 160 10.20 6.37 -8.94
C TYR A 160 9.72 6.94 -10.28
N LEU A 161 10.64 7.19 -11.22
CA LEU A 161 10.31 7.75 -12.53
C LEU A 161 9.41 6.83 -13.36
N GLN A 162 9.56 5.51 -13.22
CA GLN A 162 8.67 4.53 -13.85
C GLN A 162 7.27 4.56 -13.23
N ALA A 163 7.17 4.49 -11.91
CA ALA A 163 5.90 4.55 -11.18
C ALA A 163 5.17 5.87 -11.43
N ALA A 164 5.88 7.00 -11.46
CA ALA A 164 5.31 8.32 -11.69
C ALA A 164 4.59 8.45 -13.06
N ARG A 165 4.94 7.63 -14.06
CA ARG A 165 4.26 7.57 -15.37
C ARG A 165 2.92 6.81 -15.33
N CYS A 166 2.63 6.18 -14.20
CA CYS A 166 1.43 5.39 -13.93
C CYS A 166 0.48 6.07 -12.94
N LEU A 167 0.77 7.32 -12.56
CA LEU A 167 -0.14 8.14 -11.76
C LEU A 167 -1.40 8.47 -12.58
N LEU A 168 -2.55 8.47 -11.90
CA LEU A 168 -3.85 8.90 -12.43
C LEU A 168 -3.94 10.41 -12.64
#